data_AF-A0A932CMD2-F1
#
_entry.id   AF-A0A932CMD2-F1
#
_cell.length_a   1.000
_cell.length_b   1.000
_cell.length_c   1.000
_cell.angle_alpha   90.00
_cell.angle_beta   90.00
_cell.angle_gamma   90.00
#
_symmetry.space_group_name_H-M   'P 1'
#
loop_
_entity.id
_entity.type
_entity.pdbx_description
1 polymer ?
#
loop_
_entity_poly.entity_id
_entity_poly.type
_entity_poly.pdbx_seq_one_letter_code
_entity_poly.pdbx_strand_id
1 'polypeptide(L)'
;MREGYEVYGLYLEDLREEIQQGQEVVLEVRDLNDISRKVVRARVKESAEGLPGAEQLWVRNAKDEITDQCWAIQVIEELPDDAFRPKRTAKREEIYR
;
A
#
# COMPACT_ATOMS: atom_id res chain seq x y z
N MET A 1 14.88 -11.19 5.98
CA MET A 1 14.00 -10.06 6.37
C MET A 1 13.50 -9.46 5.06
N ARG A 2 12.22 -9.11 4.96
CA ARG A 2 11.70 -8.43 3.75
C ARG A 2 12.16 -6.97 3.81
N GLU A 3 12.39 -6.37 2.64
CA GLU A 3 12.78 -4.97 2.49
C GLU A 3 11.65 -4.19 1.80
N GLY A 4 11.73 -2.85 1.84
CA GLY A 4 10.73 -1.96 1.28
C GLY A 4 9.57 -1.68 2.25
N TYR A 5 8.36 -1.63 1.72
CA TYR A 5 7.17 -1.22 2.47
C TYR A 5 6.12 -2.33 2.53
N GLU A 6 5.27 -2.26 3.55
CA GLU A 6 4.09 -3.11 3.70
C GLU A 6 2.82 -2.24 3.77
N VAL A 7 1.75 -2.68 3.11
CA VAL A 7 0.45 -1.98 3.08
C VAL A 7 -0.70 -2.95 3.33
N TYR A 8 -1.76 -2.46 3.94
CA TYR A 8 -3.00 -3.21 4.05
C TYR A 8 -3.77 -3.18 2.72
N GLY A 9 -4.07 -4.35 2.15
CA GLY A 9 -4.66 -4.47 0.82
C GLY A 9 -5.99 -3.74 0.65
N LEU A 10 -6.76 -3.55 1.72
CA LEU A 10 -7.99 -2.75 1.65
C LEU A 10 -7.73 -1.28 1.26
N TYR A 11 -6.58 -0.71 1.63
CA TYR A 11 -6.22 0.65 1.23
C TYR A 11 -5.98 0.73 -0.28
N LEU A 12 -5.40 -0.31 -0.87
CA LEU A 12 -5.17 -0.39 -2.32
C LEU A 12 -6.48 -0.57 -3.08
N GLU A 13 -7.42 -1.35 -2.56
CA GLU A 13 -8.76 -1.51 -3.17
C GLU A 13 -9.54 -0.19 -3.20
N ASP A 14 -9.45 0.63 -2.14
CA ASP A 14 -10.10 1.94 -2.06
C ASP A 14 -9.49 3.00 -3.02
N LEU A 15 -8.27 2.73 -3.52
CA LEU A 15 -7.45 3.59 -4.39
C LEU A 15 -7.22 2.96 -5.78
N ARG A 16 -7.92 1.87 -6.08
CA ARG A 16 -7.61 1.01 -7.23
C ARG A 16 -7.74 1.72 -8.56
N GLU A 17 -8.74 2.59 -8.69
CA GLU A 17 -8.98 3.36 -9.91
C GLU A 17 -7.82 4.34 -10.17
N GLU A 18 -7.40 5.08 -9.14
CA GLU A 18 -6.28 6.02 -9.20
C GLU A 18 -4.96 5.30 -9.55
N ILE A 19 -4.72 4.13 -8.94
CA ILE A 19 -3.54 3.28 -9.20
C ILE A 19 -3.52 2.78 -10.66
N GLN A 20 -4.67 2.32 -11.18
CA GLN A 20 -4.80 1.84 -12.55
C GLN A 20 -4.55 2.97 -13.57
N GLN A 21 -5.03 4.17 -13.27
CA GLN A 21 -4.77 5.37 -14.07
C GLN A 21 -3.32 5.88 -13.96
N GLY A 22 -2.52 5.30 -13.06
CA GLY A 22 -1.13 5.71 -12.81
C GLY A 22 -1.01 7.03 -12.06
N GLN A 23 -2.05 7.43 -11.34
CA GLN A 23 -2.05 8.62 -10.51
C GLN A 23 -1.24 8.39 -9.23
N GLU A 24 -0.81 9.49 -8.64
CA GLU A 24 -0.23 9.48 -7.29
C GLU A 24 -1.34 9.34 -6.27
N VAL A 25 -1.13 8.44 -5.32
CA VAL A 25 -2.07 8.14 -4.25
C VAL A 25 -1.43 8.42 -2.90
N VAL A 26 -2.26 8.83 -1.94
CA VAL A 26 -1.84 8.95 -0.55
C VAL A 26 -2.28 7.71 0.17
N LEU A 27 -1.32 7.00 0.77
CA LEU A 27 -1.60 5.80 1.55
C LEU A 27 -0.67 5.70 2.75
N GLU A 28 -1.12 4.93 3.71
CA GLU A 28 -0.31 4.51 4.83
C GLU A 28 0.42 3.21 4.53
N VAL A 29 1.70 3.20 4.85
CA VAL A 29 2.59 2.05 4.73
C VAL A 29 3.36 1.85 6.03
N ARG A 30 3.89 0.64 6.20
CA ARG A 30 4.90 0.32 7.20
C ARG A 30 6.24 0.17 6.49
N ASP A 31 7.23 0.93 6.91
CA ASP A 31 8.61 0.76 6.44
C ASP A 31 9.23 -0.45 7.14
N LEU A 32 9.76 -1.40 6.36
CA LEU A 32 10.31 -2.64 6.89
C LEU A 32 11.77 -2.52 7.36
N ASN A 33 12.45 -1.41 7.03
CA ASN A 33 13.82 -1.15 7.47
C ASN A 33 13.85 -0.70 8.94
N ASP A 34 12.94 0.20 9.32
CA ASP A 34 12.87 0.79 10.66
C ASP A 34 11.60 0.43 11.44
N ILE A 35 10.68 -0.33 10.81
CA ILE A 35 9.43 -0.82 11.41
C ILE A 35 8.43 0.30 11.74
N SER A 36 8.65 1.52 11.23
CA SER A 36 7.79 2.67 11.46
C SER A 36 6.59 2.72 10.51
N ARG A 37 5.54 3.41 10.94
CA ARG A 37 4.36 3.73 10.13
C ARG A 37 4.62 5.06 9.44
N LYS A 38 4.39 5.13 8.14
CA LYS A 38 4.57 6.35 7.32
C LYS A 38 3.33 6.58 6.48
N VAL A 39 2.91 7.83 6.35
CA VAL A 39 1.93 8.24 5.34
C VAL A 39 2.71 8.81 4.17
N VAL A 40 2.49 8.26 2.98
CA VAL A 40 3.25 8.65 1.79
C VAL A 40 2.32 9.00 0.64
N ARG A 41 2.71 10.01 -0.13
CA ARG A 41 2.25 10.20 -1.50
C ARG A 41 3.16 9.39 -2.41
N ALA A 42 2.59 8.45 -3.15
CA ALA A 42 3.37 7.51 -3.94
C ALA A 42 2.66 7.13 -5.24
N ARG A 43 3.45 6.64 -6.21
CA ARG A 43 2.93 5.87 -7.34
C ARG A 43 3.03 4.40 -7.01
N VAL A 44 1.98 3.65 -7.33
CA VAL A 44 1.88 2.23 -7.02
C VAL A 44 1.56 1.45 -8.29
N LYS A 45 2.10 0.24 -8.43
CA LYS A 45 1.75 -0.71 -9.49
C LYS A 45 1.61 -2.13 -8.95
N GLU A 46 0.67 -2.89 -9.50
CA GLU A 46 0.39 -4.27 -9.08
C GLU A 46 1.52 -5.26 -9.40
N SER A 47 2.50 -4.84 -10.21
CA SER A 47 3.69 -5.63 -10.53
C SER A 47 4.95 -4.84 -10.18
N ALA A 48 5.94 -5.53 -9.60
CA ALA A 48 7.29 -5.03 -9.37
C ALA A 48 7.95 -4.46 -10.64
N GLU A 49 7.62 -5.02 -11.81
CA GLU A 49 8.17 -4.58 -13.10
C GLU A 49 7.49 -3.32 -13.65
N GLY A 50 6.35 -2.91 -13.07
CA GLY A 50 5.55 -1.78 -13.53
C GLY A 50 6.15 -0.40 -13.22
N LEU A 51 7.15 -0.34 -12.33
CA LEU A 51 7.89 0.87 -11.97
C LEU A 51 9.39 0.54 -11.82
N PRO A 52 10.20 0.69 -12.87
CA PRO A 52 11.64 0.45 -12.78
C PRO A 52 12.31 1.34 -11.71
N GLY A 53 13.02 0.72 -10.77
CA GLY A 53 13.71 1.42 -9.69
C GLY A 53 12.83 1.81 -8.49
N ALA A 54 11.56 1.37 -8.47
CA ALA A 54 10.69 1.49 -7.31
C ALA A 54 11.05 0.45 -6.23
N GLU A 55 10.64 0.75 -5.00
CA GLU A 55 10.79 -0.16 -3.87
C GLU A 55 9.68 -1.23 -3.87
N GLN A 56 9.93 -2.32 -3.13
CA GLN A 56 8.97 -3.40 -2.96
C GLN A 56 7.81 -2.96 -2.06
N LEU A 57 6.59 -3.29 -2.46
CA LEU A 57 5.38 -3.09 -1.68
C LEU A 57 4.71 -4.44 -1.40
N TRP A 58 4.79 -4.87 -0.15
CA TRP A 58 4.17 -6.10 0.33
C TRP A 58 2.73 -5.84 0.72
N VAL A 59 1.80 -6.58 0.11
CA VAL A 59 0.39 -6.45 0.40
C VAL A 59 -0.02 -7.44 1.48
N ARG A 60 -0.64 -6.92 2.53
CA ARG A 60 -1.21 -7.72 3.61
C ARG A 60 -2.72 -7.87 3.40
N ASN A 61 -3.19 -9.10 3.35
CA ASN A 61 -4.60 -9.40 3.16
C ASN A 61 -5.40 -9.16 4.45
N ALA A 62 -6.72 -9.33 4.38
CA ALA A 62 -7.61 -9.14 5.53
C ALA A 62 -7.39 -10.11 6.70
N LYS A 63 -6.68 -11.22 6.48
CA LYS A 63 -6.29 -12.21 7.49
C LYS A 63 -4.92 -11.90 8.13
N ASP A 64 -4.36 -10.72 7.84
CA ASP A 64 -3.03 -10.30 8.29
C ASP A 64 -1.87 -11.09 7.65
N GLU A 65 -2.14 -11.82 6.57
CA GLU A 65 -1.14 -12.61 5.83
C GLU A 65 -0.56 -11.79 4.67
N ILE A 66 0.74 -11.87 4.46
CA ILE A 66 1.41 -11.25 3.30
C ILE A 66 1.14 -12.11 2.07
N THR A 67 0.64 -11.47 1.02
CA THR A 67 0.35 -12.13 -0.26
C THR A 67 1.65 -12.46 -1.01
N ASP A 68 1.60 -13.50 -1.84
CA ASP A 68 2.75 -13.90 -2.67
C ASP A 68 3.10 -12.87 -3.77
N GLN A 69 2.16 -11.98 -4.11
CA GLN A 69 2.37 -10.93 -5.09
C GLN A 69 2.99 -9.68 -4.46
N CYS A 70 4.19 -9.32 -4.91
CA CYS A 70 4.87 -8.10 -4.54
C CYS A 70 4.55 -6.98 -5.54
N TRP A 71 4.01 -5.88 -5.02
CA TRP A 71 3.70 -4.68 -5.78
C TRP A 71 4.93 -3.76 -5.82
N ALA A 72 4.92 -2.74 -6.68
CA ALA A 72 5.93 -1.69 -6.68
C ALA A 72 5.38 -0.39 -6.08
N ILE A 73 6.21 0.30 -5.31
CA ILE A 73 5.93 1.63 -4.77
C ILE A 73 7.08 2.59 -5.04
N GLN A 74 6.75 3.75 -5.62
CA GLN A 74 7.66 4.88 -5.75
C GLN A 74 7.15 6.00 -4.84
N VAL A 75 7.82 6.18 -3.70
CA VAL A 75 7.52 7.27 -2.78
C VAL A 75 7.96 8.61 -3.40
N ILE A 76 7.03 9.56 -3.45
CA ILE A 76 7.27 10.92 -3.94
C ILE A 76 7.50 11.86 -2.75
N GLU A 77 6.70 11.70 -1.69
CA GLU A 77 6.73 12.57 -0.51
C GLU A 77 6.20 11.82 0.73
N GLU A 78 6.84 12.05 1.88
CA GLU A 78 6.30 11.66 3.20
C GLU A 78 5.42 12.79 3.74
N LEU A 79 4.24 12.44 4.23
CA LEU A 79 3.21 13.36 4.72
C LEU A 79 2.99 13.16 6.23
N PRO A 80 2.38 14.15 6.91
CA PRO A 80 1.94 13.98 8.29
C PRO A 80 0.99 12.79 8.48
N ASP A 81 1.04 12.16 9.65
CA ASP A 81 0.25 10.96 9.98
C ASP A 81 -1.26 11.11 9.78
N ASP A 82 -1.79 12.33 9.86
CA ASP A 82 -3.22 12.63 9.72
C ASP A 82 -3.67 12.92 8.28
N ALA A 83 -2.72 12.93 7.32
CA ALA A 83 -2.98 13.18 5.90
C ALA A 83 -3.68 12.01 5.19
N PHE A 84 -3.59 10.80 5.73
CA PHE A 84 -4.32 9.63 5.22
C PHE A 84 -5.47 9.25 6.13
N ARG A 85 -6.67 9.13 5.55
CA ARG A 85 -7.84 8.61 6.23
C ARG A 85 -8.43 7.49 5.39
N PRO A 86 -8.26 6.21 5.78
CA PRO A 86 -8.85 5.12 5.03
C PRO A 86 -10.37 5.32 5.00
N LYS A 87 -10.97 5.09 3.83
CA LYS A 87 -12.43 5.10 3.73
C LYS A 87 -12.91 3.95 4.62
N ARG A 88 -13.91 4.22 5.48
CA ARG A 88 -14.54 3.17 6.31
C ARG A 88 -15.36 2.26 5.39
N THR A 89 -14.71 1.46 4.56
CA THR A 89 -15.42 0.50 3.73
C THR A 89 -15.87 -0.65 4.63
N ALA A 90 -17.19 -0.88 4.69
CA ALA A 90 -17.87 -1.90 5.49
C ALA A 90 -17.52 -3.37 5.13
N LYS A 91 -16.48 -3.60 4.32
CA LYS A 91 -16.03 -4.93 3.87
C LYS A 91 -15.32 -5.74 4.96
N ARG A 92 -15.16 -5.19 6.17
CA ARG A 92 -14.57 -5.91 7.31
C ARG A 92 -15.45 -7.07 7.80
N GLU A 93 -16.76 -7.05 7.49
CA GLU A 93 -17.72 -8.06 7.97
C GLU A 93 -17.96 -9.25 7.01
N GLU A 94 -17.56 -9.17 5.74
CA GLU A 94 -17.84 -10.25 4.76
C GLU A 94 -16.73 -11.30 4.66
N ILE A 95 -15.55 -11.08 5.25
CA ILE A 95 -14.38 -11.99 5.11
C ILE A 95 -14.38 -13.10 6.17
N TYR A 96 -15.33 -13.11 7.11
CA TYR A 96 -15.48 -14.11 8.17
C TYR A 96 -16.72 -15.01 8.04
N ARG A 97 -17.40 -15.04 6.88
CA ARG A 97 -18.49 -16.01 6.62
C ARG A 97 -18.03 -17.22 5.81
#